data_AF-A0A1G0DTT2-F1
#
_entry.id   AF-A0A1G0DTT2-F1
#
_cell.length_a   1.000
_cell.length_b   1.000
_cell.length_c   1.000
_cell.angle_alpha   90.00
_cell.angle_beta   90.00
_cell.angle_gamma   90.00
#
_symmetry.space_group_name_H-M   'P 1'
#
loop_
_entity.id
_entity.type
_entity.pdbx_description
1 polymer ?
#
loop_
_entity_poly.entity_id
_entity_poly.type
_entity_poly.pdbx_seq_one_letter_code
_entity_poly.pdbx_strand_id
1 'polypeptide(L)'
;MKKSWWAIGSLFFAIAAAIGVLAIPNPLGEQVLAEAKYRGYIPYTTDDAVSLAYSRCTTCHNADKMLKYCARCGPPFIVTVHSMKKYVELLNQKGGQFKPFSDAEAVAITQAWNGLVGNWEPGWGLKNIHKLLQGDQALMRLAETPLENRPIEMALKSKSAPGAHKETFTPQ
;
A
#
# COMPACT_ATOMS: atom_id res chain seq x y z
N MET A 1 31.42 -33.17 -19.35
CA MET A 1 30.41 -33.69 -18.41
C MET A 1 30.57 -33.20 -16.95
N LYS A 2 31.78 -32.97 -16.41
CA LYS A 2 31.95 -32.51 -15.00
C LYS A 2 31.51 -31.05 -14.72
N LYS A 3 31.59 -30.14 -15.70
CA LYS A 3 31.18 -28.72 -15.51
C LYS A 3 29.68 -28.52 -15.32
N SER A 4 28.83 -29.34 -15.96
CA SER A 4 27.37 -29.23 -15.79
C SER A 4 26.92 -29.71 -14.42
N TRP A 5 27.56 -30.73 -13.85
CA TRP A 5 27.27 -31.18 -12.48
C TRP A 5 27.64 -30.14 -11.41
N TRP A 6 28.74 -29.41 -11.59
CA TRP A 6 29.08 -28.30 -10.70
C TRP A 6 28.10 -27.14 -10.82
N ALA A 7 27.65 -26.81 -12.04
CA ALA A 7 26.64 -25.79 -12.26
C ALA A 7 25.25 -26.17 -11.71
N ILE A 8 24.86 -27.44 -11.83
CA ILE A 8 23.60 -27.96 -11.28
C ILE A 8 23.68 -27.99 -9.75
N GLY A 9 24.81 -28.44 -9.19
CA GLY A 9 25.03 -28.49 -7.74
C GLY A 9 25.05 -27.09 -7.11
N SER A 10 25.70 -26.11 -7.73
CA SER A 10 25.71 -24.73 -7.25
C SER A 10 24.33 -24.06 -7.33
N LEU A 11 23.57 -24.33 -8.40
CA LEU A 11 22.20 -23.86 -8.53
C LEU A 11 21.29 -24.45 -7.44
N PHE A 12 21.40 -25.77 -7.19
CA PHE A 12 20.64 -26.42 -6.12
C PHE A 12 20.99 -25.86 -4.74
N PHE A 13 22.27 -25.59 -4.47
CA PHE A 13 22.72 -25.03 -3.21
C PHE A 13 22.23 -23.59 -3.01
N ALA A 14 22.24 -22.78 -4.08
CA ALA A 14 21.70 -21.42 -4.06
C ALA A 14 20.19 -21.41 -3.78
N ILE A 15 19.44 -22.33 -4.41
CA ILE A 15 18.00 -22.48 -4.15
C ILE A 15 17.74 -22.92 -2.71
N ALA A 16 18.47 -23.92 -2.21
CA ALA A 16 18.33 -24.39 -0.84
C ALA A 16 18.68 -23.30 0.19
N ALA A 17 19.73 -22.52 -0.07
CA ALA A 17 20.10 -21.39 0.78
C ALA A 17 19.03 -20.29 0.78
N ALA A 18 18.46 -19.95 -0.39
CA ALA A 18 17.37 -18.98 -0.50
C ALA A 18 16.12 -19.45 0.25
N ILE A 19 15.76 -20.73 0.15
CA ILE A 19 14.66 -21.33 0.91
C ILE A 19 14.96 -21.27 2.42
N GLY A 20 16.18 -21.61 2.83
CA GLY A 20 16.58 -21.55 4.24
C GLY A 20 16.49 -20.15 4.85
N VAL A 21 16.88 -19.12 4.09
CA VAL A 21 16.77 -17.71 4.50
C VAL A 21 15.32 -17.25 4.59
N LEU A 22 14.39 -17.80 3.80
CA LEU A 22 12.98 -17.41 3.81
C LEU A 22 12.12 -18.24 4.77
N ALA A 23 12.50 -19.49 5.05
CA ALA A 23 11.71 -20.42 5.87
C ALA A 23 11.94 -20.24 7.38
N ILE A 24 13.10 -19.73 7.79
CA ILE A 24 13.46 -19.52 9.19
C ILE A 24 13.29 -18.03 9.51
N PRO A 25 12.54 -17.62 10.55
CA PRO A 25 12.42 -16.22 10.94
C PRO A 25 13.80 -15.62 11.23
N ASN A 26 14.24 -14.69 10.39
CA ASN A 26 15.51 -13.98 10.56
C ASN A 26 15.45 -12.57 9.95
N PRO A 27 16.28 -11.62 10.43
CA PRO A 27 16.23 -10.23 9.98
C PRO A 27 16.49 -10.03 8.48
N LEU A 28 17.31 -10.88 7.86
CA LEU A 28 17.59 -10.81 6.42
C LEU A 28 16.37 -11.26 5.61
N GLY A 29 15.71 -12.33 6.03
CA GLY A 29 14.45 -12.79 5.45
C GLY A 29 13.36 -11.72 5.51
N GLU A 30 13.23 -11.02 6.65
CA GLU A 30 12.28 -9.92 6.80
C GLU A 30 12.58 -8.75 5.85
N GLN A 31 13.85 -8.37 5.68
CA GLN A 31 14.24 -7.33 4.73
C GLN A 31 13.95 -7.72 3.28
N VAL A 32 14.25 -8.97 2.90
CA VAL A 32 13.95 -9.49 1.57
C VAL A 32 12.45 -9.51 1.31
N LEU A 33 11.65 -9.95 2.28
CA LEU A 33 10.19 -9.92 2.17
C LEU A 33 9.65 -8.50 2.11
N ALA A 34 10.17 -7.57 2.90
CA ALA A 34 9.78 -6.17 2.86
C ALA A 34 10.08 -5.52 1.51
N GLU A 35 11.25 -5.82 0.93
CA GLU A 35 11.62 -5.34 -0.41
C GLU A 35 10.79 -6.00 -1.50
N ALA A 36 10.47 -7.29 -1.37
CA ALA A 36 9.59 -8.00 -2.30
C ALA A 36 8.17 -7.43 -2.28
N LYS A 37 7.62 -7.08 -1.10
CA LYS A 37 6.35 -6.35 -0.97
C LYS A 37 6.43 -4.98 -1.59
N TYR A 38 7.49 -4.23 -1.28
CA TYR A 38 7.73 -2.90 -1.83
C TYR A 38 7.75 -2.90 -3.36
N ARG A 39 8.41 -3.88 -3.98
CA ARG A 39 8.45 -4.06 -5.43
C ARG A 39 7.17 -4.65 -6.04
N GLY A 40 6.22 -5.08 -5.21
CA GLY A 40 4.97 -5.70 -5.66
C GLY A 40 5.09 -7.16 -6.10
N TYR A 41 6.19 -7.85 -5.77
CA TYR A 41 6.34 -9.29 -6.05
C TYR A 41 5.49 -10.17 -5.13
N ILE A 42 5.23 -9.68 -3.92
CA ILE A 42 4.31 -10.32 -2.98
C ILE A 42 3.30 -9.28 -2.49
N PRO A 43 2.02 -9.66 -2.35
CA PRO A 43 0.99 -8.74 -1.87
C PRO A 43 1.19 -8.42 -0.39
N TYR A 44 0.75 -7.22 0.01
CA TYR A 44 0.60 -6.88 1.42
C TYR A 44 -0.54 -7.69 2.04
N THR A 45 -0.33 -8.23 3.24
CA THR A 45 -1.45 -8.72 4.05
C THR A 45 -2.23 -7.53 4.63
N THR A 46 -3.43 -7.79 5.14
CA THR A 46 -4.25 -6.75 5.78
C THR A 46 -3.51 -6.08 6.95
N ASP A 47 -2.87 -6.87 7.83
CA ASP A 47 -2.18 -6.33 9.01
C ASP A 47 -0.91 -5.56 8.62
N ASP A 48 -0.18 -6.02 7.59
CA ASP A 48 0.94 -5.27 7.03
C ASP A 48 0.48 -3.93 6.47
N ALA A 49 -0.63 -3.92 5.73
CA ALA A 49 -1.15 -2.72 5.09
C ALA A 49 -1.62 -1.69 6.12
N VAL A 50 -2.27 -2.13 7.20
CA VAL A 50 -2.64 -1.26 8.33
C VAL A 50 -1.37 -0.69 8.98
N SER A 51 -0.41 -1.54 9.31
CA SER A 51 0.84 -1.10 9.96
C SER A 51 1.61 -0.11 9.08
N LEU A 52 1.68 -0.38 7.78
CA LEU A 52 2.29 0.51 6.79
C LEU A 52 1.54 1.84 6.69
N ALA A 53 0.21 1.82 6.63
CA ALA A 53 -0.63 3.01 6.53
C ALA A 53 -0.42 3.94 7.73
N TYR A 54 -0.43 3.40 8.95
CA TYR A 54 -0.11 4.19 10.14
C TYR A 54 1.33 4.70 10.08
N SER A 55 2.32 3.84 9.86
CA SER A 55 3.74 4.24 9.84
C SER A 55 4.04 5.37 8.84
N ARG A 56 3.50 5.28 7.62
CA ARG A 56 3.74 6.28 6.57
C ARG A 56 2.99 7.58 6.82
N CYS A 57 1.72 7.51 7.23
CA CYS A 57 0.91 8.71 7.46
C CYS A 57 1.33 9.44 8.74
N THR A 58 1.82 8.72 9.77
CA THR A 58 2.24 9.35 11.03
C THR A 58 3.55 10.12 10.95
N THR A 59 4.29 9.95 9.85
CA THR A 59 5.49 10.76 9.56
C THR A 59 5.16 12.25 9.41
N CYS A 60 3.95 12.60 8.94
CA CYS A 60 3.56 13.99 8.68
C CYS A 60 2.41 14.48 9.56
N HIS A 61 1.56 13.58 10.08
CA HIS A 61 0.37 13.93 10.84
C HIS A 61 0.19 13.01 12.04
N ASN A 62 -0.43 13.46 13.12
CA ASN A 62 -0.83 12.52 14.17
C ASN A 62 -1.98 11.60 13.69
N ALA A 63 -2.14 10.45 14.32
CA ALA A 63 -3.19 9.50 13.98
C ALA A 63 -4.59 10.14 14.06
N ASP A 64 -4.85 10.98 15.06
CA ASP A 64 -6.12 11.68 15.26
C ASP A 64 -6.57 12.48 14.03
N LYS A 65 -5.63 13.14 13.33
CA LYS A 65 -5.95 13.88 12.12
C LYS A 65 -6.36 12.97 10.97
N MET A 66 -5.80 11.76 10.89
CA MET A 66 -6.17 10.76 9.88
C MET A 66 -7.53 10.13 10.19
N LEU A 67 -7.87 9.96 11.46
CA LEU A 67 -9.15 9.38 11.91
C LEU A 67 -10.32 10.33 11.72
N LYS A 68 -10.07 11.64 11.84
CA LYS A 68 -11.07 12.70 11.62
C LYS A 68 -11.26 13.05 10.15
N TYR A 69 -10.63 12.29 9.25
CA TYR A 69 -10.68 12.54 7.83
C TYR A 69 -12.08 12.17 7.29
N CYS A 70 -12.89 13.19 6.99
CA CYS A 70 -14.27 12.98 6.55
C CYS A 70 -14.42 13.14 5.03
N ALA A 71 -15.39 12.42 4.47
CA ALA A 71 -15.83 12.50 3.07
C ALA A 71 -16.12 13.92 2.59
N ARG A 72 -16.62 14.74 3.52
CA ARG A 72 -17.22 16.04 3.24
C ARG A 72 -16.19 17.15 3.05
N CYS A 73 -15.03 17.02 3.69
CA CYS A 73 -14.02 18.09 3.73
C CYS A 73 -12.68 17.68 3.10
N GLY A 74 -12.42 16.39 2.91
CA GLY A 74 -11.16 15.88 2.38
C GLY A 74 -11.31 15.15 1.04
N PRO A 75 -10.30 15.18 0.15
CA PRO A 75 -10.27 14.32 -1.04
C PRO A 75 -10.20 12.82 -0.67
N PRO A 76 -10.67 11.88 -1.51
CA PRO A 76 -10.59 10.45 -1.19
C PRO A 76 -9.15 10.02 -0.89
N PHE A 77 -8.95 8.99 -0.05
CA PHE A 77 -7.60 8.57 0.36
C PHE A 77 -6.71 8.20 -0.83
N ILE A 78 -7.28 7.72 -1.93
CA ILE A 78 -6.55 7.47 -3.17
C ILE A 78 -5.84 8.71 -3.72
N VAL A 79 -6.49 9.88 -3.65
CA VAL A 79 -5.93 11.17 -4.07
C VAL A 79 -4.93 11.68 -3.03
N THR A 80 -5.21 11.48 -1.74
CA THR A 80 -4.30 11.85 -0.65
C THR A 80 -2.98 11.08 -0.78
N VAL A 81 -3.04 9.76 -1.00
CA VAL A 81 -1.86 8.91 -1.18
C VAL A 81 -1.08 9.28 -2.44
N HIS A 82 -1.76 9.58 -3.56
CA HIS A 82 -1.11 10.14 -4.74
C HIS A 82 -0.35 11.44 -4.44
N SER A 83 -0.98 12.34 -3.69
CA SER A 83 -0.37 13.62 -3.29
C SER A 83 0.85 13.40 -2.37
N MET A 84 0.80 12.41 -1.48
CA MET A 84 1.93 12.02 -0.63
C MET A 84 3.10 11.46 -1.46
N LYS A 85 2.83 10.61 -2.46
CA LYS A 85 3.81 10.14 -3.45
C LYS A 85 4.55 11.33 -4.08
N LYS A 86 3.79 12.28 -4.62
CA LYS A 86 4.33 13.48 -5.27
C LYS A 86 5.07 14.40 -4.31
N TYR A 87 4.58 14.57 -3.08
CA TYR A 87 5.26 15.36 -2.08
C TYR A 87 6.65 14.81 -1.73
N VAL A 88 6.76 13.49 -1.51
CA VAL A 88 8.05 12.84 -1.26
C VAL A 88 8.99 12.96 -2.46
N GLU A 89 8.47 12.78 -3.67
CA GLU A 89 9.25 12.98 -4.91
C GLU A 89 9.85 14.40 -4.96
N LEU A 90 9.04 15.43 -4.71
CA LEU A 90 9.47 16.83 -4.72
C LEU A 90 10.45 17.16 -3.59
N LEU A 91 10.27 16.59 -2.40
CA LEU A 91 11.21 16.78 -1.29
C LEU A 91 12.58 16.17 -1.61
N ASN A 92 12.60 14.98 -2.21
CA ASN A 92 13.85 14.33 -2.60
C ASN A 92 14.57 15.10 -3.71
N GLN A 93 13.83 15.70 -4.66
CA GLN A 93 14.41 16.61 -5.67
C GLN A 93 15.07 17.85 -5.03
N LYS A 94 14.66 18.24 -3.83
CA LYS A 94 15.25 19.36 -3.06
C LYS A 94 16.34 18.91 -2.07
N GLY A 95 16.84 17.68 -2.19
CA GLY A 95 17.90 17.14 -1.32
C GLY A 95 17.40 16.42 -0.07
N GLY A 96 16.08 16.19 0.06
CA GLY A 96 15.54 15.29 1.07
C GLY A 96 15.97 13.84 0.86
N GLN A 97 15.95 13.05 1.93
CA GLN A 97 16.30 11.62 1.92
C GLN A 97 15.12 10.77 2.42
N PHE A 98 13.96 10.94 1.80
CA PHE A 98 12.75 10.19 2.14
C PHE A 98 12.62 8.95 1.26
N LYS A 99 12.27 7.81 1.85
CA LYS A 99 11.97 6.60 1.07
C LYS A 99 10.76 6.87 0.14
N PRO A 100 10.92 6.79 -1.20
CA PRO A 100 9.80 6.92 -2.13
C PRO A 100 8.69 5.92 -1.83
N PHE A 101 7.46 6.24 -2.19
CA PHE A 101 6.36 5.29 -2.13
C PHE A 101 6.38 4.44 -3.40
N SER A 102 6.33 3.12 -3.24
CA SER A 102 6.06 2.26 -4.38
C SER A 102 4.58 2.23 -4.73
N ASP A 103 4.26 1.75 -5.92
CA ASP A 103 2.90 1.50 -6.34
C ASP A 103 2.17 0.50 -5.43
N ALA A 104 2.87 -0.55 -4.99
CA ALA A 104 2.34 -1.55 -4.07
C ALA A 104 2.03 -0.95 -2.68
N GLU A 105 2.94 -0.14 -2.13
CA GLU A 105 2.70 0.59 -0.89
C GLU A 105 1.49 1.51 -1.02
N ALA A 106 1.41 2.28 -2.11
CA ALA A 106 0.33 3.22 -2.33
C ALA A 106 -1.04 2.54 -2.39
N VAL A 107 -1.15 1.45 -3.15
CA VAL A 107 -2.38 0.66 -3.26
C VAL A 107 -2.78 0.04 -1.91
N ALA A 108 -1.81 -0.49 -1.15
CA ALA A 108 -2.07 -1.09 0.15
C ALA A 108 -2.56 -0.05 1.17
N ILE A 109 -1.90 1.11 1.23
CA ILE A 109 -2.26 2.21 2.14
C ILE A 109 -3.65 2.76 1.82
N THR A 110 -3.97 2.96 0.53
CA THR A 110 -5.30 3.43 0.12
C THR A 110 -6.39 2.45 0.58
N GLN A 111 -6.23 1.16 0.29
CA GLN A 111 -7.21 0.15 0.71
C GLN A 111 -7.36 0.06 2.23
N ALA A 112 -6.26 0.17 2.98
CA ALA A 112 -6.30 0.16 4.43
C ALA A 112 -7.11 1.32 5.00
N TRP A 113 -6.84 2.56 4.55
CA TRP A 113 -7.56 3.73 5.03
C TRP A 113 -9.01 3.77 4.56
N ASN A 114 -9.30 3.38 3.32
CA ASN A 114 -10.67 3.23 2.84
C ASN A 114 -11.46 2.22 3.70
N GLY A 115 -10.82 1.09 4.07
CA GLY A 115 -11.43 0.09 4.93
C GLY A 115 -11.69 0.59 6.35
N LEU A 116 -10.72 1.28 6.95
CA LEU A 116 -10.74 1.71 8.35
C LEU A 116 -11.57 2.97 8.62
N VAL A 117 -11.60 3.92 7.69
CA VAL A 117 -12.22 5.24 7.87
C VAL A 117 -13.43 5.43 6.95
N GLY A 118 -13.40 4.82 5.76
CA GLY A 118 -14.48 4.90 4.78
C GLY A 118 -13.94 5.21 3.38
N ASN A 119 -14.59 4.61 2.38
CA ASN A 119 -14.29 4.87 0.97
C ASN A 119 -15.24 5.94 0.42
N TRP A 120 -14.65 7.06 0.01
CA TRP A 120 -15.39 8.24 -0.49
C TRP A 120 -15.24 8.43 -2.00
N GLU A 121 -14.56 7.50 -2.69
CA GLU A 121 -14.36 7.55 -4.14
C GLU A 121 -15.68 7.67 -4.93
N PRO A 122 -16.77 6.95 -4.59
CA PRO A 122 -18.03 7.06 -5.33
C PRO A 122 -18.61 8.47 -5.36
N GLY A 123 -18.50 9.22 -4.26
CA GLY A 123 -19.04 10.59 -4.14
C GLY A 123 -18.29 11.62 -4.99
N TRP A 124 -17.07 11.31 -5.45
CA TRP A 124 -16.23 12.22 -6.24
C TRP A 124 -16.32 11.95 -7.75
N GLY A 125 -16.73 10.75 -8.15
CA GLY A 125 -16.82 10.32 -9.53
C GLY A 125 -15.45 9.98 -10.15
N LEU A 126 -15.41 8.86 -10.88
CA LEU A 126 -14.17 8.28 -11.42
C LEU A 126 -13.38 9.25 -12.32
N LYS A 127 -14.07 10.04 -13.16
CA LYS A 127 -13.43 11.03 -14.05
C LYS A 127 -12.61 12.07 -13.27
N ASN A 128 -13.13 12.55 -12.13
CA ASN A 128 -12.43 13.54 -11.31
C ASN A 128 -11.25 12.88 -10.58
N ILE A 129 -11.43 11.66 -10.10
CA ILE A 129 -10.34 10.87 -9.50
C ILE A 129 -9.20 10.71 -10.52
N HIS A 130 -9.49 10.26 -11.75
CA HIS A 130 -8.46 10.11 -12.79
C HIS A 130 -7.71 11.41 -13.07
N LYS A 131 -8.43 12.54 -13.15
CA LYS A 131 -7.82 13.86 -13.34
C LYS A 131 -6.85 14.21 -12.20
N LEU A 132 -7.23 13.91 -10.96
CA LEU A 132 -6.42 14.19 -9.77
C LEU A 132 -5.23 13.24 -9.61
N LEU A 133 -5.33 12.00 -10.11
CA LEU A 133 -4.26 11.01 -10.05
C LEU A 133 -3.16 11.24 -11.12
N GLN A 134 -3.37 12.15 -12.07
CA GLN A 134 -2.34 12.60 -13.03
C GLN A 134 -1.57 11.45 -13.72
N GLY A 135 -2.26 10.36 -14.07
CA GLY A 135 -1.66 9.22 -14.76
C GLY A 135 -1.00 8.17 -13.86
N ASP A 136 -1.15 8.25 -12.54
CA ASP A 136 -0.70 7.21 -11.60
C ASP A 136 -1.46 5.89 -11.83
N GLN A 137 -0.90 5.03 -12.68
CA GLN A 137 -1.58 3.84 -13.20
C GLN A 137 -1.98 2.84 -12.12
N ALA A 138 -1.18 2.72 -11.05
CA ALA A 138 -1.51 1.80 -9.96
C ALA A 138 -2.76 2.24 -9.21
N LEU A 139 -2.86 3.54 -8.91
CA LEU A 139 -4.02 4.10 -8.22
C LEU A 139 -5.22 4.25 -9.16
N MET A 140 -5.03 4.53 -10.45
CA MET A 140 -6.12 4.54 -11.43
C MET A 140 -6.76 3.15 -11.56
N ARG A 141 -5.93 2.10 -11.71
CA ARG A 141 -6.43 0.71 -11.72
C ARG A 141 -7.16 0.37 -10.43
N LEU A 142 -6.67 0.81 -9.27
CA LEU A 142 -7.38 0.61 -8.00
C LEU A 142 -8.75 1.31 -8.01
N ALA A 143 -8.83 2.56 -8.48
CA ALA A 143 -10.09 3.31 -8.58
C ALA A 143 -11.13 2.59 -9.46
N GLU A 144 -10.65 1.99 -10.57
CA GLU A 144 -11.46 1.19 -11.49
C GLU A 144 -11.82 -0.20 -10.95
N THR A 145 -11.07 -0.70 -9.96
CA THR A 145 -11.28 -2.02 -9.38
C THR A 145 -12.52 -2.01 -8.50
N PRO A 146 -13.53 -2.86 -8.75
CA PRO A 146 -14.72 -2.98 -7.91
C PRO A 146 -14.36 -3.32 -6.46
N LEU A 147 -15.15 -2.84 -5.50
CA LEU A 147 -14.84 -2.96 -4.07
C LEU A 147 -14.62 -4.41 -3.64
N GLU A 148 -15.44 -5.33 -4.13
CA GLU A 148 -15.34 -6.78 -3.89
C GLU A 148 -14.00 -7.40 -4.29
N ASN A 149 -13.27 -6.74 -5.21
CA ASN A 149 -11.97 -7.17 -5.71
C ASN A 149 -10.81 -6.42 -5.04
N ARG A 150 -11.07 -5.63 -3.98
CA ARG A 150 -10.07 -4.92 -3.18
C ARG A 150 -9.82 -5.68 -1.87
N PRO A 151 -8.88 -6.64 -1.82
CA PRO A 151 -8.80 -7.63 -0.74
C PRO A 151 -8.56 -7.03 0.65
N ILE A 152 -7.72 -5.99 0.75
CA ILE A 152 -7.41 -5.34 2.04
C ILE A 152 -8.62 -4.53 2.50
N GLU A 153 -9.23 -3.76 1.59
CA GLU A 153 -10.39 -2.94 1.90
C GLU A 153 -11.59 -3.81 2.32
N MET A 154 -11.82 -4.92 1.61
CA MET A 154 -12.87 -5.90 1.91
C MET A 154 -12.65 -6.62 3.24
N ALA A 155 -11.41 -7.01 3.55
CA ALA A 155 -11.08 -7.62 4.85
C ALA A 155 -11.32 -6.65 6.03
N LEU A 156 -11.33 -5.35 5.77
CA LEU A 156 -11.52 -4.29 6.77
C LEU A 156 -12.94 -3.70 6.76
N LYS A 157 -13.86 -4.17 5.90
CA LYS A 157 -15.18 -3.55 5.70
C LYS A 157 -15.99 -3.38 6.98
N SER A 158 -15.92 -4.34 7.90
CA SER A 158 -16.62 -4.34 9.19
C SER A 158 -15.73 -3.91 10.37
N LYS A 159 -14.52 -3.44 10.08
CA LYS A 159 -13.61 -2.85 11.06
C LYS A 159 -13.65 -1.33 10.90
N SER A 160 -13.33 -0.65 11.99
CA SER A 160 -13.12 0.80 12.00
C SER A 160 -11.90 1.09 12.86
N ALA A 161 -11.13 2.10 12.48
CA ALA A 161 -10.08 2.56 13.36
C ALA A 161 -10.69 3.25 14.61
N PRO A 162 -10.12 3.07 15.82
CA PRO A 162 -10.63 3.72 17.02
C PRO A 162 -10.70 5.24 16.83
N GLY A 163 -11.87 5.84 17.03
CA GLY A 163 -12.08 7.28 16.83
C GLY A 163 -12.38 7.73 15.39
N ALA A 164 -12.44 6.81 14.42
CA ALA A 164 -12.92 7.11 13.07
C ALA A 164 -14.46 7.16 13.04
N HIS A 165 -15.01 8.17 12.36
CA HIS A 165 -16.43 8.21 12.00
C HIS A 165 -16.59 7.66 10.57
N LYS A 166 -17.19 6.48 10.46
CA LYS A 166 -17.47 5.83 9.18
C LYS A 166 -18.94 6.03 8.85
N GLU A 167 -19.26 6.97 7.96
CA GLU A 167 -20.62 7.02 7.41
C GLU A 167 -20.81 5.78 6.53
N THR A 168 -21.85 4.99 6.81
CA THR A 168 -22.26 3.92 5.91
C THR A 168 -22.89 4.57 4.68
N PHE A 169 -22.10 4.76 3.62
CA PHE A 169 -22.62 5.16 2.32
C PHE A 169 -23.50 4.01 1.83
N THR A 170 -24.82 4.19 1.94
CA THR A 170 -25.78 3.28 1.30
C THR A 170 -25.98 3.86 -0.10
N PRO A 171 -25.52 3.20 -1.17
CA PRO A 171 -25.84 3.65 -2.52
C PRO A 171 -27.37 3.65 -2.63
N GLN A 172 -27.97 4.79 -2.95
CA GLN A 172 -29.35 4.85 -3.42
C GLN A 172 -29.40 4.41 -4.88
#